data_AF-A0A512PNT4-F1
#
_entry.id   AF-A0A512PNT4-F1
#
_cell.length_a   1.000
_cell.length_b   1.000
_cell.length_c   1.000
_cell.angle_alpha   90.00
_cell.angle_beta   90.00
_cell.angle_gamma   90.00
#
_symmetry.space_group_name_H-M   'P 1'
#
loop_
_entity.id
_entity.type
_entity.pdbx_description
1 polymer ?
#
loop_
_entity_poly.entity_id
_entity_poly.type
_entity_poly.pdbx_seq_one_letter_code
_entity_poly.pdbx_strand_id
1 'polypeptide(L)'
;MNKAFKLITATVATAAVSFGLALAGSTPATTAHAANTFASSEISGPSGYFYNSKIGVAFHWKNIKTSNGVQTMMIIGDFKTPKFTTGIPVGNKISKNKRTFTANYRQITSKSKLTKTTYSFNLYKLSTNKYQVKISKSGNGQLPSNKGKKYTFYQTKKSPANSLANKFSRPALEKEFKQQYDQNLQQAYQKAKAEGKNVKDPATDPAVQKQEQEAIQTNTDKYIKQLVKAFR
;
A
#
# COMPACT_ATOMS: atom_id res chain seq x y z
N MET A 1 -3.37 45.97 14.52
CA MET A 1 -4.49 45.55 15.40
C MET A 1 -5.35 44.58 14.58
N ASN A 2 -5.07 43.28 14.61
CA ASN A 2 -5.57 42.24 15.52
C ASN A 2 -7.02 41.76 15.27
N LYS A 3 -7.12 40.42 15.12
CA LYS A 3 -8.29 39.51 15.24
C LYS A 3 -9.08 39.22 13.95
N ALA A 4 -9.40 37.98 13.58
CA ALA A 4 -9.16 36.69 14.22
C ALA A 4 -9.32 35.54 13.21
N PHE A 5 -8.45 34.53 13.37
CA PHE A 5 -8.68 33.14 12.99
C PHE A 5 -10.05 32.64 13.49
N LYS A 6 -10.80 31.92 12.65
CA LYS A 6 -11.80 30.95 13.10
C LYS A 6 -11.46 29.58 12.52
N LEU A 7 -10.62 28.89 13.29
CA LEU A 7 -10.43 27.44 13.23
C LEU A 7 -11.69 26.80 13.84
N ILE A 8 -12.46 26.04 13.06
CA ILE A 8 -13.51 25.18 13.63
C ILE A 8 -12.84 23.89 14.07
N THR A 9 -12.57 23.84 15.37
CA THR A 9 -12.07 22.70 16.12
C THR A 9 -13.17 21.65 16.23
N ALA A 10 -12.98 20.48 15.62
CA ALA A 10 -13.74 19.28 15.94
C ALA A 10 -12.78 18.27 16.60
N THR A 11 -12.95 18.16 17.91
CA THR A 11 -12.23 17.33 18.87
C THR A 11 -12.32 15.85 18.47
N VAL A 12 -11.18 15.18 18.27
CA VAL A 12 -11.12 13.71 18.28
C VAL A 12 -10.40 13.31 19.55
N ALA A 13 -11.15 12.69 20.44
CA ALA A 13 -10.66 12.14 21.70
C ALA A 13 -9.51 11.18 21.46
N THR A 14 -8.39 11.45 22.13
CA THR A 14 -7.23 10.58 22.29
C THR A 14 -7.62 9.39 23.16
N ALA A 15 -7.69 8.20 22.57
CA ALA A 15 -7.51 6.96 23.31
C ALA A 15 -6.14 6.38 22.92
N ALA A 16 -5.14 6.67 23.74
CA ALA A 16 -3.90 5.92 23.76
C ALA A 16 -4.21 4.53 24.28
N VAL A 17 -3.86 3.48 23.51
CA VAL A 17 -3.70 2.15 24.06
C VAL A 17 -2.28 1.69 23.73
N SER A 18 -1.55 1.50 24.81
CA SER A 18 -0.17 1.07 24.94
C SER A 18 0.10 -0.30 24.32
N PHE A 19 1.38 -0.50 23.96
CA PHE A 19 1.95 -1.80 23.63
C PHE A 19 1.80 -2.79 24.80
N GLY A 20 1.44 -4.03 24.48
CA GLY A 20 1.54 -5.18 25.38
C GLY A 20 1.97 -6.43 24.63
N LEU A 21 3.24 -6.84 24.82
CA LEU A 21 3.66 -8.23 24.68
C LEU A 21 3.08 -9.02 25.87
N ALA A 22 2.47 -10.18 25.64
CA ALA A 22 2.65 -11.39 26.44
C ALA A 22 1.95 -12.60 25.80
N LEU A 23 2.40 -13.78 26.24
CA LEU A 23 2.37 -15.09 25.62
C LEU A 23 1.09 -15.91 25.90
N ALA A 24 0.87 -16.89 25.01
CA ALA A 24 0.30 -18.22 25.21
C ALA A 24 -0.96 -18.40 26.08
N GLY A 25 -2.03 -18.90 25.44
CA GLY A 25 -3.10 -19.67 26.05
C GLY A 25 -3.49 -20.81 25.12
N SER A 26 -3.25 -22.04 25.56
CA SER A 26 -3.51 -23.31 24.88
C SER A 26 -4.99 -23.68 24.89
N THR A 27 -5.52 -24.05 23.73
CA THR A 27 -6.75 -24.85 23.55
C THR A 27 -6.54 -25.81 22.37
N PRO A 28 -7.20 -26.97 22.36
CA PRO A 28 -6.61 -28.24 21.94
C PRO A 28 -6.30 -28.30 20.46
N ALA A 29 -5.25 -29.07 20.15
CA ALA A 29 -4.89 -29.47 18.81
C ALA A 29 -6.01 -30.30 18.19
N THR A 30 -6.94 -29.65 17.48
CA THR A 30 -7.39 -30.22 16.23
C THR A 30 -6.16 -30.21 15.32
N THR A 31 -5.55 -31.36 15.10
CA THR A 31 -4.66 -31.61 13.97
C THR A 31 -5.46 -31.44 12.67
N ALA A 32 -5.82 -30.20 12.37
CA ALA A 32 -6.30 -29.82 11.06
C ALA A 32 -5.11 -30.05 10.13
N HIS A 33 -5.17 -31.10 9.32
CA HIS A 33 -4.26 -31.30 8.21
C HIS A 33 -3.99 -29.95 7.56
N ALA A 34 -2.73 -29.50 7.57
CA ALA A 34 -2.36 -28.21 7.01
C ALA A 34 -2.88 -28.14 5.57
N ALA A 35 -3.93 -27.35 5.33
CA ALA A 35 -4.59 -27.27 4.05
C ALA A 35 -3.62 -26.59 3.06
N ASN A 36 -2.75 -27.38 2.44
CA ASN A 36 -1.91 -26.99 1.31
C ASN A 36 -2.73 -26.88 0.01
N THR A 37 -4.06 -26.86 0.14
CA THR A 37 -5.05 -26.76 -0.91
C THR A 37 -5.96 -25.54 -0.72
N PHE A 38 -6.47 -25.03 -1.84
CA PHE A 38 -7.55 -24.05 -1.88
C PHE A 38 -8.89 -24.78 -1.78
N ALA A 39 -9.85 -24.17 -1.08
CA ALA A 39 -11.23 -24.61 -1.15
C ALA A 39 -11.84 -24.17 -2.50
N SER A 40 -12.76 -24.97 -3.04
CA SER A 40 -13.43 -24.63 -4.30
C SER A 40 -14.20 -23.30 -4.21
N SER A 41 -14.69 -22.95 -3.01
CA SER A 41 -15.35 -21.67 -2.71
C SER A 41 -14.42 -20.45 -2.84
N GLU A 42 -13.09 -20.63 -2.86
CA GLU A 42 -12.12 -19.55 -3.06
C GLU A 42 -11.95 -19.16 -4.53
N ILE A 43 -12.71 -19.75 -5.47
CA ILE A 43 -12.57 -19.49 -6.91
C ILE A 43 -12.81 -18.02 -7.29
N SER A 44 -13.65 -17.29 -6.57
CA SER A 44 -13.83 -15.84 -6.78
C SER A 44 -12.64 -14.99 -6.33
N GLY A 45 -11.73 -15.57 -5.54
CA GLY A 45 -10.59 -14.90 -4.94
C GLY A 45 -10.38 -15.38 -3.50
N PRO A 46 -9.17 -15.84 -3.14
CA PRO A 46 -8.84 -16.17 -1.76
C PRO A 46 -9.04 -14.98 -0.83
N SER A 47 -9.55 -15.24 0.36
CA SER A 47 -9.78 -14.19 1.37
C SER A 47 -8.48 -13.68 1.99
N GLY A 48 -8.52 -12.49 2.60
CA GLY A 48 -7.40 -11.92 3.32
C GLY A 48 -6.34 -11.27 2.42
N TYR A 49 -5.26 -10.82 3.06
CA TYR A 49 -4.18 -10.06 2.43
C TYR A 49 -2.95 -10.92 2.28
N PHE A 50 -2.40 -10.95 1.08
CA PHE A 50 -1.17 -11.64 0.73
C PHE A 50 -0.06 -10.63 0.64
N TYR A 51 1.01 -10.79 1.42
CA TYR A 51 2.09 -9.80 1.47
C TYR A 51 3.47 -10.40 1.59
N ASN A 52 4.46 -9.63 1.14
CA ASN A 52 5.87 -9.89 1.40
C ASN A 52 6.55 -8.62 1.92
N SER A 53 6.90 -8.64 3.21
CA SER A 53 7.50 -7.52 3.94
C SER A 53 8.98 -7.24 3.62
N LYS A 54 9.61 -8.06 2.76
CA LYS A 54 10.98 -7.84 2.26
C LYS A 54 10.98 -7.03 0.97
N ILE A 55 10.05 -7.32 0.07
CA ILE A 55 9.92 -6.61 -1.22
C ILE A 55 8.88 -5.50 -1.20
N GLY A 56 8.10 -5.36 -0.13
CA GLY A 56 7.13 -4.28 0.02
C GLY A 56 5.95 -4.42 -0.93
N VAL A 57 5.55 -5.65 -1.26
CA VAL A 57 4.41 -5.91 -2.15
C VAL A 57 3.31 -6.61 -1.37
N ALA A 58 2.07 -6.18 -1.55
CA ALA A 58 0.90 -6.89 -1.06
C ALA A 58 -0.24 -6.85 -2.08
N PHE A 59 -1.15 -7.80 -1.98
CA PHE A 59 -2.38 -7.80 -2.75
C PHE A 59 -3.49 -8.53 -2.02
N HIS A 60 -4.73 -8.27 -2.42
CA HIS A 60 -5.91 -8.98 -1.94
C HIS A 60 -7.07 -8.86 -2.92
N TRP A 61 -8.08 -9.67 -2.70
CA TRP A 61 -9.38 -9.54 -3.34
C TRP A 61 -10.33 -8.78 -2.42
N LYS A 62 -11.19 -7.95 -3.01
CA LYS A 62 -12.17 -7.14 -2.32
C LYS A 62 -13.49 -7.20 -3.07
N ASN A 63 -14.56 -7.55 -2.36
CA ASN A 63 -15.91 -7.46 -2.88
C ASN A 63 -16.45 -6.04 -2.68
N ILE A 64 -16.98 -5.45 -3.74
CA ILE A 64 -17.54 -4.10 -3.75
C ILE A 64 -18.99 -4.20 -4.20
N LYS A 65 -19.90 -3.62 -3.42
CA LYS A 65 -21.31 -3.53 -3.79
C LYS A 65 -21.49 -2.39 -4.80
N THR A 66 -22.15 -2.70 -5.90
CA THR A 66 -22.54 -1.77 -6.96
C THR A 66 -24.07 -1.80 -7.12
N SER A 67 -24.64 -0.90 -7.92
CA SER A 67 -26.07 -0.95 -8.29
C SER A 67 -26.45 -2.28 -8.93
N ASN A 68 -25.50 -2.95 -9.59
CA ASN A 68 -25.71 -4.17 -10.36
C ASN A 68 -25.29 -5.43 -9.58
N GLY A 69 -25.10 -5.31 -8.27
CA GLY A 69 -24.70 -6.42 -7.39
C GLY A 69 -23.26 -6.31 -6.89
N VAL A 70 -22.72 -7.43 -6.41
CA VAL A 70 -21.37 -7.48 -5.83
C VAL A 70 -20.33 -7.80 -6.90
N GLN A 71 -19.35 -6.93 -7.07
CA GLN A 71 -18.22 -7.12 -7.95
C GLN A 71 -16.94 -7.36 -7.15
N THR A 72 -16.21 -8.42 -7.47
CA THR A 72 -14.87 -8.65 -6.91
C THR A 72 -13.84 -7.84 -7.68
N MET A 73 -12.99 -7.14 -6.95
CA MET A 73 -11.79 -6.47 -7.46
C MET A 73 -10.55 -7.08 -6.83
N MET A 74 -9.44 -7.01 -7.54
CA MET A 74 -8.12 -7.28 -7.00
C MET A 74 -7.38 -5.96 -6.84
N ILE A 75 -6.76 -5.77 -5.68
CA ILE A 75 -5.95 -4.60 -5.36
C ILE A 75 -4.53 -5.08 -5.11
N ILE A 76 -3.56 -4.52 -5.83
CA ILE A 76 -2.14 -4.80 -5.70
C ILE A 76 -1.44 -3.51 -5.30
N GLY A 77 -0.63 -3.54 -4.25
CA GLY A 77 0.19 -2.43 -3.81
C GLY A 77 1.68 -2.78 -3.86
N ASP A 78 2.43 -1.95 -4.57
CA ASP A 78 3.87 -1.81 -4.39
C ASP A 78 4.10 -0.63 -3.46
N PHE A 79 4.63 -0.90 -2.27
CA PHE A 79 4.91 0.11 -1.25
C PHE A 79 6.33 0.68 -1.37
N LYS A 80 7.22 0.05 -2.15
CA LYS A 80 8.55 0.62 -2.46
C LYS A 80 8.46 1.68 -3.54
N THR A 81 7.66 1.41 -4.57
CA THR A 81 7.22 2.41 -5.54
C THR A 81 5.74 2.65 -5.27
N PRO A 82 5.35 3.68 -4.49
CA PRO A 82 4.00 3.83 -3.92
C PRO A 82 2.92 3.92 -5.00
N LYS A 83 2.54 2.75 -5.52
CA LYS A 83 1.68 2.56 -6.68
C LYS A 83 0.71 1.44 -6.38
N PHE A 84 -0.54 1.72 -6.66
CA PHE A 84 -1.59 0.70 -6.65
C PHE A 84 -2.00 0.35 -8.07
N THR A 85 -2.28 -0.93 -8.26
CA THR A 85 -2.91 -1.46 -9.45
C THR A 85 -4.18 -2.14 -9.02
N THR A 86 -5.30 -1.71 -9.61
CA THR A 86 -6.59 -2.35 -9.43
C THR A 86 -6.93 -3.14 -10.68
N GLY A 87 -7.58 -4.28 -10.49
CA GLY A 87 -7.99 -5.13 -11.59
C GLY A 87 -9.29 -5.87 -11.32
N ILE A 88 -10.01 -6.17 -12.39
CA ILE A 88 -11.23 -6.97 -12.36
C ILE A 88 -10.86 -8.40 -12.74
N PRO A 89 -11.17 -9.42 -11.92
CA PRO A 89 -10.99 -10.81 -12.28
C PRO A 89 -11.80 -11.19 -13.53
N VAL A 90 -11.20 -11.95 -14.45
CA VAL A 90 -11.80 -12.37 -15.73
C VAL A 90 -11.82 -13.88 -15.93
N GLY A 91 -11.79 -14.65 -14.83
CA GLY A 91 -11.88 -16.11 -14.85
C GLY A 91 -10.71 -16.76 -14.13
N ASN A 92 -10.77 -16.77 -12.79
CA ASN A 92 -9.79 -17.46 -11.97
C ASN A 92 -9.93 -18.99 -12.12
N LYS A 93 -8.87 -19.73 -11.79
CA LYS A 93 -8.86 -21.20 -11.84
C LYS A 93 -8.23 -21.77 -10.58
N ILE A 94 -8.70 -22.93 -10.15
CA ILE A 94 -8.03 -23.75 -9.13
C ILE A 94 -7.57 -25.04 -9.82
N SER A 95 -6.31 -25.44 -9.62
CA SER A 95 -5.77 -26.67 -10.20
C SER A 95 -6.51 -27.92 -9.71
N LYS A 96 -6.43 -29.04 -10.44
CA LYS A 96 -7.08 -30.32 -10.06
C LYS A 96 -6.69 -30.77 -8.64
N ASN A 97 -5.41 -30.68 -8.30
CA ASN A 97 -4.90 -31.00 -6.95
C ASN A 97 -5.15 -29.88 -5.92
N LYS A 98 -5.84 -28.81 -6.32
CA LYS A 98 -6.19 -27.63 -5.53
C LYS A 98 -5.00 -26.89 -4.90
N ARG A 99 -3.76 -27.14 -5.31
CA ARG A 99 -2.57 -26.47 -4.75
C ARG A 99 -2.25 -25.13 -5.38
N THR A 100 -2.79 -24.85 -6.56
CA THR A 100 -2.53 -23.61 -7.31
C THR A 100 -3.85 -22.89 -7.59
N PHE A 101 -3.92 -21.63 -7.19
CA PHE A 101 -4.93 -20.69 -7.64
C PHE A 101 -4.32 -19.80 -8.72
N THR A 102 -4.91 -19.79 -9.91
CA THR A 102 -4.52 -18.90 -11.00
C THR A 102 -5.46 -17.71 -11.01
N ALA A 103 -4.92 -16.53 -10.73
CA ALA A 103 -5.63 -15.27 -10.84
C ALA A 103 -5.51 -14.75 -12.27
N ASN A 104 -6.65 -14.45 -12.92
CA ASN A 104 -6.68 -13.79 -14.23
C ASN A 104 -7.45 -12.48 -14.09
N TYR A 105 -6.88 -11.37 -14.53
CA TYR A 105 -7.49 -10.04 -14.33
C TYR A 105 -7.16 -9.07 -15.46
N ARG A 106 -8.01 -8.07 -15.65
CA ARG A 106 -7.74 -6.88 -16.48
C ARG A 106 -7.58 -5.67 -15.57
N GLN A 107 -6.61 -4.82 -15.85
CA GLN A 107 -6.32 -3.65 -15.03
C GLN A 107 -7.33 -2.53 -15.33
N ILE A 108 -7.59 -1.69 -14.34
CA ILE A 108 -8.34 -0.45 -14.51
C ILE A 108 -7.32 0.67 -14.77
N THR A 109 -7.49 1.36 -15.88
CA THR A 109 -6.67 2.52 -16.26
C THR A 109 -7.05 3.76 -15.45
N SER A 110 -6.22 4.81 -15.48
CA SER A 110 -6.53 6.10 -14.86
C SER A 110 -7.81 6.77 -15.38
N LYS A 111 -8.28 6.39 -16.57
CA LYS A 111 -9.54 6.85 -17.17
C LYS A 111 -10.74 5.95 -16.82
N SER A 112 -10.61 5.11 -15.79
CA SER A 112 -11.63 4.14 -15.35
C SER A 112 -12.05 3.13 -16.42
N LYS A 113 -11.21 2.89 -17.43
CA LYS A 113 -11.45 1.88 -18.48
C LYS A 113 -10.64 0.62 -18.20
N LEU A 114 -11.18 -0.55 -18.55
CA LEU A 114 -10.45 -1.81 -18.50
C LEU A 114 -9.41 -1.91 -19.62
N THR A 115 -8.24 -2.44 -19.30
CA THR A 115 -7.22 -2.80 -20.30
C THR A 115 -7.70 -3.98 -21.15
N LYS A 116 -7.26 -4.02 -22.42
CA LYS A 116 -7.50 -5.19 -23.30
C LYS A 116 -6.69 -6.42 -22.87
N THR A 117 -5.50 -6.18 -22.31
CA THR A 117 -4.59 -7.23 -21.84
C THR A 117 -5.14 -7.92 -20.60
N THR A 118 -5.21 -9.25 -20.66
CA THR A 118 -5.44 -10.11 -19.49
C THR A 118 -4.09 -10.45 -18.84
N TYR A 119 -3.92 -10.04 -17.60
CA TYR A 119 -2.79 -10.39 -16.76
C TYR A 119 -3.10 -11.67 -15.98
N SER A 120 -2.05 -12.45 -15.70
CA SER A 120 -2.19 -13.72 -15.00
C SER A 120 -1.02 -13.99 -14.07
N PHE A 121 -1.32 -14.54 -12.89
CA PHE A 121 -0.31 -15.07 -11.98
C PHE A 121 -0.85 -16.27 -11.19
N ASN A 122 0.08 -17.08 -10.69
CA ASN A 122 -0.21 -18.23 -9.86
C ASN A 122 0.11 -17.94 -8.39
N LEU A 123 -0.82 -18.36 -7.54
CA LEU A 123 -0.70 -18.46 -6.09
C LEU A 123 -0.56 -19.94 -5.74
N TYR A 124 0.66 -20.40 -5.44
CA TYR A 124 0.89 -21.79 -5.07
C TYR A 124 0.92 -21.93 -3.55
N LYS A 125 0.03 -22.75 -2.98
CA LYS A 125 -0.13 -22.90 -1.54
C LYS A 125 0.95 -23.83 -0.98
N LEU A 126 1.81 -23.25 -0.14
CA LEU A 126 2.88 -23.97 0.57
C LEU A 126 2.35 -24.54 1.89
N SER A 127 1.60 -23.73 2.63
CA SER A 127 0.92 -24.09 3.87
C SER A 127 -0.29 -23.17 4.08
N THR A 128 -0.99 -23.32 5.21
CA THR A 128 -2.19 -22.56 5.56
C THR A 128 -2.09 -21.05 5.30
N ASN A 129 -0.93 -20.44 5.61
CA ASN A 129 -0.71 -19.00 5.47
C ASN A 129 0.51 -18.62 4.63
N LYS A 130 1.15 -19.58 3.92
CA LYS A 130 2.32 -19.32 3.09
C LYS A 130 2.05 -19.71 1.65
N TYR A 131 2.42 -18.82 0.74
CA TYR A 131 2.14 -18.94 -0.68
C TYR A 131 3.37 -18.59 -1.50
N GLN A 132 3.67 -19.36 -2.53
CA GLN A 132 4.67 -18.98 -3.51
C GLN A 132 4.00 -18.17 -4.62
N VAL A 133 4.56 -16.99 -4.89
CA VAL A 133 4.09 -16.05 -5.92
C VAL A 133 5.29 -15.55 -6.69
N LYS A 134 5.18 -15.49 -8.01
CA LYS A 134 6.20 -14.86 -8.85
C LYS A 134 5.90 -13.38 -9.01
N ILE A 135 6.94 -12.57 -8.91
CA ILE A 135 6.89 -11.11 -9.03
C ILE A 135 7.78 -10.69 -10.19
N SER A 136 7.23 -9.88 -11.08
CA SER A 136 7.96 -9.25 -12.18
C SER A 136 7.92 -7.73 -12.03
N LYS A 137 8.99 -7.07 -12.49
CA LYS A 137 8.96 -5.62 -12.70
C LYS A 137 8.05 -5.30 -13.89
N SER A 138 7.20 -4.29 -13.74
CA SER A 138 6.34 -3.75 -14.80
C SER A 138 6.41 -2.22 -14.72
N GLY A 139 7.08 -1.61 -15.69
CA GLY A 139 7.51 -0.20 -15.56
C GLY A 139 8.30 0.00 -14.26
N ASN A 140 7.92 1.02 -13.48
CA ASN A 140 8.60 1.35 -12.22
C ASN A 140 8.07 0.57 -11.00
N GLY A 141 7.11 -0.35 -11.17
CA GLY A 141 6.49 -1.10 -10.07
C GLY A 141 6.69 -2.60 -10.16
N GLN A 142 6.31 -3.29 -9.10
CA GLN A 142 6.30 -4.75 -9.00
C GLN A 142 4.88 -5.29 -9.01
N LEU A 143 4.63 -6.32 -9.83
CA LEU A 143 3.32 -6.98 -9.92
C LEU A 143 3.47 -8.50 -9.83
N PRO A 144 2.50 -9.20 -9.20
CA PRO A 144 2.30 -10.62 -9.39
C PRO A 144 2.20 -10.99 -10.88
N SER A 145 2.95 -12.01 -11.29
CA SER A 145 3.03 -12.45 -12.69
C SER A 145 3.41 -13.93 -12.75
N ASN A 146 3.12 -14.61 -13.87
CA ASN A 146 3.65 -15.95 -14.13
C ASN A 146 5.15 -15.94 -14.50
N LYS A 147 5.72 -14.76 -14.75
CA LYS A 147 7.13 -14.52 -15.03
C LYS A 147 7.83 -13.88 -13.82
N GLY A 148 9.16 -13.83 -13.85
CA GLY A 148 9.97 -13.17 -12.82
C GLY A 148 10.33 -14.07 -11.63
N LYS A 149 10.76 -13.43 -10.54
CA LYS A 149 11.36 -14.11 -9.38
C LYS A 149 10.28 -14.61 -8.42
N LYS A 150 10.48 -15.82 -7.88
CA LYS A 150 9.61 -16.43 -6.87
C LYS A 150 9.88 -15.84 -5.49
N TYR A 151 8.81 -15.56 -4.76
CA TYR A 151 8.84 -15.12 -3.37
C TYR A 151 7.81 -15.88 -2.55
N THR A 152 8.08 -16.04 -1.26
CA THR A 152 7.09 -16.52 -0.29
C THR A 152 6.29 -15.34 0.25
N PHE A 153 5.00 -15.34 -0.03
CA PHE A 153 4.02 -14.42 0.52
C PHE A 153 3.35 -15.05 1.73
N TYR A 154 2.98 -14.19 2.68
CA TYR A 154 2.22 -14.56 3.88
C TYR A 154 0.79 -14.06 3.74
N GLN A 155 -0.18 -14.84 4.22
CA GLN A 155 -1.58 -14.44 4.29
C GLN A 155 -1.92 -13.97 5.71
N THR A 156 -2.65 -12.86 5.81
CA THR A 156 -3.15 -12.31 7.07
C THR A 156 -4.57 -11.77 6.90
N LYS A 157 -5.35 -11.76 7.99
CA LYS A 157 -6.68 -11.14 8.03
C LYS A 157 -6.59 -9.61 8.15
N LYS A 158 -5.55 -9.09 8.81
CA LYS A 158 -5.36 -7.65 9.04
C LYS A 158 -4.57 -7.04 7.89
N SER A 159 -5.02 -5.89 7.38
CA SER A 159 -4.33 -5.22 6.27
C SER A 159 -2.87 -4.88 6.64
N PRO A 160 -1.88 -5.33 5.85
CA PRO A 160 -0.47 -5.02 6.07
C PRO A 160 -0.08 -3.60 5.60
N ALA A 161 -1.00 -2.86 4.98
CA ALA A 161 -0.69 -1.58 4.33
C ALA A 161 -0.03 -0.57 5.27
N ASN A 162 -0.48 -0.45 6.52
CA ASN A 162 0.10 0.52 7.44
C ASN A 162 1.58 0.21 7.72
N SER A 163 1.89 -1.05 8.01
CA SER A 163 3.27 -1.49 8.24
C SER A 163 4.14 -1.32 6.98
N LEU A 164 3.63 -1.72 5.82
CA LEU A 164 4.37 -1.62 4.56
C LEU A 164 4.57 -0.17 4.11
N ALA A 165 3.56 0.67 4.24
CA ALA A 165 3.63 2.09 3.86
C ALA A 165 4.65 2.84 4.74
N ASN A 166 4.63 2.64 6.07
CA ASN A 166 5.62 3.27 6.94
C ASN A 166 7.04 2.74 6.70
N LYS A 167 7.19 1.45 6.38
CA LYS A 167 8.51 0.86 6.14
C LYS A 167 9.12 1.27 4.79
N PHE A 168 8.31 1.39 3.75
CA PHE A 168 8.80 1.53 2.38
C PHE A 168 8.41 2.85 1.73
N SER A 169 7.15 3.28 1.86
CA SER A 169 6.65 4.48 1.18
C SER A 169 7.04 5.76 1.91
N ARG A 170 6.99 5.78 3.24
CA ARG A 170 7.28 6.98 4.05
C ARG A 170 8.69 7.53 3.77
N PRO A 171 9.78 6.74 3.83
CA PRO A 171 11.11 7.29 3.54
C PRO A 171 11.25 7.80 2.11
N ALA A 172 10.59 7.16 1.14
CA ALA A 172 10.61 7.62 -0.26
C ALA A 172 9.87 8.95 -0.43
N LEU A 173 8.70 9.10 0.20
CA LEU A 173 7.89 10.32 0.18
C LEU A 173 8.57 11.47 0.92
N GLU A 174 9.16 11.22 2.08
CA GLU A 174 9.91 12.24 2.83
C GLU A 174 11.08 12.77 2.00
N LYS A 175 11.81 11.88 1.30
CA LYS A 175 12.87 12.26 0.38
C LYS A 175 12.35 13.08 -0.80
N GLU A 176 11.26 12.66 -1.43
CA GLU A 176 10.68 13.35 -2.58
C GLU A 176 10.16 14.75 -2.19
N PHE A 177 9.42 14.86 -1.09
CA PHE A 177 8.93 16.14 -0.59
C PHE A 177 10.08 17.04 -0.18
N LYS A 178 11.11 16.52 0.52
CA LYS A 178 12.30 17.30 0.83
C LYS A 178 12.93 17.90 -0.42
N GLN A 179 13.15 17.09 -1.45
CA GLN A 179 13.72 17.59 -2.71
C GLN A 179 12.87 18.69 -3.34
N GLN A 180 11.54 18.56 -3.32
CA GLN A 180 10.62 19.58 -3.84
C GLN A 180 10.66 20.87 -3.00
N TYR A 181 10.65 20.76 -1.68
CA TYR A 181 10.70 21.92 -0.79
C TYR A 181 12.04 22.65 -0.90
N ASP A 182 13.16 21.93 -0.87
CA ASP A 182 14.52 22.48 -1.05
C ASP A 182 14.62 23.26 -2.37
N GLN A 183 14.12 22.69 -3.48
CA GLN A 183 14.12 23.35 -4.77
C GLN A 183 13.27 24.63 -4.77
N ASN A 184 12.07 24.59 -4.21
CA ASN A 184 11.17 25.74 -4.15
C ASN A 184 11.74 26.87 -3.27
N LEU A 185 12.30 26.52 -2.11
CA LEU A 185 12.94 27.48 -1.20
C LEU A 185 14.16 28.13 -1.85
N GLN A 186 15.00 27.35 -2.52
CA GLN A 186 16.16 27.88 -3.23
C GLN A 186 15.75 28.83 -4.36
N GLN A 187 14.73 28.47 -5.15
CA GLN A 187 14.21 29.34 -6.21
C GLN A 187 13.66 30.66 -5.64
N ALA A 188 12.90 30.59 -4.54
CA ALA A 188 12.36 31.78 -3.87
C ALA A 188 13.47 32.68 -3.31
N TYR A 189 14.50 32.09 -2.70
CA TYR A 189 15.66 32.81 -2.18
C TYR A 189 16.45 33.52 -3.29
N GLN A 190 16.76 32.83 -4.39
CA GLN A 190 17.48 33.45 -5.52
C GLN A 190 16.69 34.59 -6.15
N LYS A 191 15.36 34.44 -6.28
CA LYS A 191 14.49 35.52 -6.76
C LYS A 191 14.52 36.73 -5.82
N ALA A 192 14.40 36.52 -4.52
CA ALA A 192 14.42 37.62 -3.54
C ALA A 192 15.78 38.34 -3.51
N LYS A 193 16.89 37.61 -3.64
CA LYS A 193 18.23 38.21 -3.79
C LYS A 193 18.35 39.06 -5.06
N ALA A 194 17.84 38.57 -6.20
CA ALA A 194 17.82 39.32 -7.45
C ALA A 194 16.98 40.61 -7.36
N GLU A 195 15.93 40.61 -6.54
CA GLU A 195 15.11 41.78 -6.21
C GLU A 195 15.75 42.74 -5.19
N GLY A 196 16.99 42.48 -4.76
CA GLY A 196 17.73 43.31 -3.79
C GLY A 196 17.23 43.17 -2.35
N LYS A 197 16.43 42.14 -2.04
CA LYS A 197 15.93 41.91 -0.67
C LYS A 197 17.02 41.28 0.19
N ASN A 198 17.14 41.76 1.43
CA ASN A 198 18.00 41.15 2.44
C ASN A 198 17.29 39.94 3.07
N VAL A 199 17.37 38.79 2.40
CA VAL A 199 16.81 37.51 2.87
C VAL A 199 17.91 36.59 3.40
N LYS A 200 17.62 35.89 4.50
CA LYS A 200 18.51 34.85 5.03
C LYS A 200 18.50 33.62 4.13
N ASP A 201 19.61 32.90 4.11
CA ASP A 201 19.71 31.65 3.38
C ASP A 201 18.81 30.58 4.04
N PRO A 202 17.80 30.05 3.33
CA PRO A 202 16.88 29.06 3.89
C PRO A 202 17.59 27.79 4.36
N ALA A 203 18.76 27.46 3.81
CA ALA A 203 19.56 26.30 4.23
C ALA A 203 20.22 26.49 5.60
N THR A 204 20.26 27.70 6.15
CA THR A 204 20.88 28.00 7.46
C THR A 204 19.91 28.61 8.47
N ASP A 205 18.68 28.92 8.07
CA ASP A 205 17.65 29.48 8.96
C ASP A 205 16.90 28.36 9.70
N PRO A 206 17.09 28.19 11.04
CA PRO A 206 16.47 27.10 11.78
C PRO A 206 14.93 27.16 11.79
N ALA A 207 14.34 28.35 11.68
CA ALA A 207 12.89 28.49 11.65
C ALA A 207 12.33 28.00 10.31
N VAL A 208 13.02 28.31 9.20
CA VAL A 208 12.65 27.81 7.86
C VAL A 208 12.83 26.29 7.79
N GLN A 209 13.94 25.75 8.28
CA GLN A 209 14.17 24.30 8.32
C GLN A 209 13.11 23.56 9.15
N LYS A 210 12.70 24.13 10.29
CA LYS A 210 11.64 23.55 11.12
C LYS A 210 10.29 23.54 10.38
N GLN A 211 9.93 24.65 9.74
CA GLN A 211 8.69 24.72 8.95
C GLN A 211 8.70 23.74 7.76
N GLU A 212 9.84 23.62 7.08
CA GLU A 212 10.05 22.63 6.02
C GLU A 212 9.80 21.21 6.54
N GLN A 213 10.42 20.84 7.67
CA GLN A 213 10.28 19.52 8.28
C GLN A 213 8.84 19.22 8.70
N GLU A 214 8.15 20.17 9.33
CA GLU A 214 6.73 20.02 9.72
C GLU A 214 5.83 19.83 8.49
N ALA A 215 6.09 20.56 7.40
CA ALA A 215 5.34 20.45 6.15
C ALA A 215 5.58 19.11 5.44
N ILE A 216 6.83 18.63 5.41
CA ILE A 216 7.21 17.31 4.88
C ILE A 216 6.49 16.22 5.67
N GLN A 217 6.54 16.25 7.00
CA GLN A 217 5.88 15.26 7.86
C GLN A 217 4.36 15.26 7.64
N THR A 218 3.74 16.45 7.64
CA THR A 218 2.29 16.59 7.44
C THR A 218 1.83 16.02 6.09
N ASN A 219 2.54 16.36 5.01
CA ASN A 219 2.21 15.87 3.67
C ASN A 219 2.46 14.37 3.55
N THR A 220 3.54 13.87 4.14
CA THR A 220 3.86 12.43 4.20
C THR A 220 2.75 11.67 4.92
N ASP A 221 2.33 12.13 6.10
CA ASP A 221 1.27 11.49 6.89
C ASP A 221 -0.06 11.47 6.15
N LYS A 222 -0.42 12.58 5.49
CA LYS A 222 -1.62 12.65 4.65
C LYS A 222 -1.56 11.63 3.51
N TYR A 223 -0.44 11.54 2.82
CA TYR A 223 -0.26 10.61 1.71
C TYR A 223 -0.26 9.15 2.18
N ILE A 224 0.42 8.83 3.29
CA ILE A 224 0.42 7.50 3.90
C ILE A 224 -1.01 7.10 4.30
N LYS A 225 -1.79 7.99 4.92
CA LYS A 225 -3.21 7.73 5.25
C LYS A 225 -4.02 7.42 4.00
N GLN A 226 -3.82 8.16 2.91
CA GLN A 226 -4.49 7.90 1.63
C GLN A 226 -4.07 6.55 1.03
N LEU A 227 -2.77 6.24 1.04
CA LEU A 227 -2.26 4.95 0.54
C LEU A 227 -2.86 3.77 1.31
N VAL A 228 -2.86 3.85 2.64
CA VAL A 228 -3.43 2.82 3.51
C VAL A 228 -4.93 2.66 3.29
N LYS A 229 -5.65 3.76 3.09
CA LYS A 229 -7.09 3.74 2.79
C LYS A 229 -7.37 3.10 1.44
N ALA A 230 -6.60 3.43 0.41
CA ALA A 230 -6.78 2.90 -0.94
C ALA A 230 -6.54 1.38 -1.03
N PHE A 231 -5.65 0.84 -0.20
CA PHE A 231 -5.37 -0.61 -0.15
C PHE A 231 -6.34 -1.40 0.74
N ARG A 232 -7.24 -0.78 1.49
CA ARG A 232 -8.26 -1.49 2.29
C ARG A 232 -9.54 -1.64 1.50
#